data_AF-A0A0F9KLW1-F1
#
_entry.id   AF-A0A0F9KLW1-F1
#
_cell.length_a   1.000
_cell.length_b   1.000
_cell.length_c   1.000
_cell.angle_alpha   90.00
_cell.angle_beta   90.00
_cell.angle_gamma   90.00
#
_symmetry.space_group_name_H-M   'P 1'
#
loop_
_entity.id
_entity.type
_entity.pdbx_description
1 polymer ?
#
loop_
_entity_poly.entity_id
_entity_poly.type
_entity_poly.pdbx_seq_one_letter_code
_entity_poly.pdbx_strand_id
1 'polypeptide(L)'
;MSVRRHIVAQNLFSKQWIVGGGAVRLMPEYFNDLSNVTVGEDIKGVLQIFNPMATRTTIGCPQNCEFCGVDKIEGEYRELRDYPNLPIICDSNLTASSMEHFERVIVRLISIGWCDFNQGLDVRLMTQDHAKLIAMIKNPIIRIALDSDKLKDKWTEALEMLLSAGIAKYKIGSYVLIGFNSQPIDDWRRCEYVENKGIKALPMWFHSLDAMEHNVITEHQKELGWTERKRKHIMGWYYKHRGEKPIFVTND
;
A
#
# COMPACT_ATOMS: atom_id res chain seq x y z
N MET A 1 -17.79 -10.01 5.36
CA MET A 1 -19.07 -10.29 4.68
C MET A 1 -19.37 -9.12 3.74
N SER A 2 -19.78 -9.36 2.50
CA SER A 2 -20.00 -8.27 1.52
C SER A 2 -21.26 -7.48 1.85
N VAL A 3 -21.21 -6.14 1.75
CA VAL A 3 -22.36 -5.22 1.89
C VAL A 3 -23.56 -5.68 1.05
N ARG A 4 -23.30 -6.19 -0.16
CA ARG A 4 -24.33 -6.75 -1.06
C ARG A 4 -25.16 -7.86 -0.40
N ARG A 5 -24.55 -8.76 0.39
CA ARG A 5 -25.29 -9.83 1.09
C ARG A 5 -26.30 -9.26 2.10
N HIS A 6 -25.94 -8.19 2.80
CA HIS A 6 -26.83 -7.55 3.77
C HIS A 6 -27.98 -6.81 3.08
N ILE A 7 -27.72 -6.16 1.95
CA ILE A 7 -28.75 -5.49 1.13
C ILE A 7 -29.74 -6.52 0.58
N VAL A 8 -29.25 -7.60 -0.04
CA VAL A 8 -30.10 -8.67 -0.60
C VAL A 8 -30.95 -9.35 0.47
N ALA A 9 -30.37 -9.59 1.65
CA ALA A 9 -31.09 -10.19 2.77
C ALA A 9 -32.09 -9.24 3.46
N GLN A 10 -32.16 -7.96 3.04
CA GLN A 10 -32.94 -6.90 3.69
C GLN A 10 -32.65 -6.78 5.20
N ASN A 11 -31.44 -7.16 5.62
CA ASN A 11 -31.02 -7.16 7.02
C ASN A 11 -30.62 -5.77 7.53
N LEU A 12 -30.96 -4.73 6.77
CA LEU A 12 -30.60 -3.35 7.06
C LEU A 12 -31.86 -2.49 6.95
N PHE A 13 -31.98 -1.47 7.82
CA PHE A 13 -33.23 -0.74 8.05
C PHE A 13 -33.74 0.12 6.87
N SER A 14 -32.96 0.32 5.81
CA SER A 14 -33.34 1.14 4.66
C SER A 14 -33.92 0.34 3.50
N LYS A 15 -34.82 0.96 2.74
CA LYS A 15 -35.36 0.42 1.49
C LYS A 15 -34.56 0.86 0.26
N GLN A 16 -33.72 1.87 0.39
CA GLN A 16 -32.83 2.39 -0.66
C GLN A 16 -31.42 2.58 -0.12
N TRP A 17 -30.42 2.28 -0.94
CA TRP A 17 -29.01 2.23 -0.54
C TRP A 17 -28.14 3.07 -1.46
N ILE A 18 -27.23 3.84 -0.88
CA ILE A 18 -26.16 4.50 -1.63
C ILE A 18 -24.86 3.75 -1.34
N VAL A 19 -24.17 3.30 -2.39
CA VAL A 19 -22.89 2.60 -2.29
C VAL A 19 -21.78 3.41 -2.98
N GLY A 20 -20.54 3.27 -2.53
CA GLY A 20 -19.41 3.99 -3.11
C GLY A 20 -18.06 3.45 -2.63
N GLY A 21 -17.00 4.23 -2.85
CA GLY A 21 -15.63 3.89 -2.48
C GLY A 21 -14.90 3.00 -3.49
N GLY A 22 -13.64 2.66 -3.17
CA GLY A 22 -12.73 2.02 -4.12
C GLY A 22 -13.22 0.69 -4.69
N ALA A 23 -13.86 -0.16 -3.87
CA ALA A 23 -14.39 -1.43 -4.35
C ALA A 23 -15.49 -1.27 -5.41
N VAL A 24 -16.36 -0.25 -5.27
CA VAL A 24 -17.40 0.04 -6.27
C VAL A 24 -16.77 0.60 -7.55
N ARG A 25 -15.72 1.42 -7.44
CA ARG A 25 -14.99 1.93 -8.62
C ARG A 25 -14.23 0.85 -9.38
N LEU A 26 -13.69 -0.14 -8.67
CA LEU A 26 -13.03 -1.30 -9.29
C LEU A 26 -14.01 -2.23 -10.00
N MET A 27 -15.25 -2.32 -9.50
CA MET A 27 -16.28 -3.21 -10.00
C MET A 27 -17.61 -2.46 -10.18
N PRO A 28 -17.71 -1.53 -11.16
CA PRO A 28 -18.86 -0.64 -11.31
C PRO A 28 -20.18 -1.38 -11.53
N GLU A 29 -20.13 -2.56 -12.16
CA GLU A 29 -21.30 -3.36 -12.49
C GLU A 29 -21.83 -4.22 -11.33
N TYR A 30 -21.12 -4.28 -10.19
CA TYR A 30 -21.39 -5.26 -9.13
C TYR A 30 -22.76 -5.11 -8.44
N PHE A 31 -23.37 -3.92 -8.53
CA PHE A 31 -24.67 -3.61 -7.93
C PHE A 31 -25.78 -3.36 -8.96
N ASN A 32 -25.50 -3.52 -10.26
CA ASN A 32 -26.44 -3.14 -11.32
C ASN A 32 -27.72 -3.97 -11.36
N ASP A 33 -27.72 -5.16 -10.74
CA ASP A 33 -28.90 -6.00 -10.60
C ASP A 33 -29.83 -5.58 -9.44
N LEU A 34 -29.39 -4.65 -8.58
CA LEU A 34 -30.14 -4.19 -7.42
C LEU A 34 -30.77 -2.82 -7.69
N SER A 35 -32.04 -2.81 -8.11
CA SER A 35 -32.81 -1.60 -8.43
C SER A 35 -32.97 -0.61 -7.25
N ASN A 36 -32.76 -1.07 -6.03
CA ASN A 36 -32.81 -0.27 -4.82
C ASN A 36 -31.44 0.25 -4.34
N VAL A 37 -30.40 0.10 -5.17
CA VAL A 37 -29.04 0.58 -4.92
C VAL A 37 -28.66 1.63 -5.96
N THR A 38 -28.11 2.75 -5.51
CA THR A 38 -27.53 3.78 -6.36
C THR A 38 -26.05 3.95 -6.02
N VAL A 39 -25.20 4.08 -7.03
CA VAL A 39 -23.79 4.43 -6.82
C VAL A 39 -23.70 5.93 -6.55
N GLY A 40 -23.14 6.31 -5.40
CA GLY A 40 -22.94 7.69 -4.99
C GLY A 40 -21.49 8.14 -5.11
N GLU A 41 -21.29 9.45 -4.93
CA GLU A 41 -19.97 10.07 -4.88
C GLU A 41 -19.27 9.85 -3.53
N ASP A 42 -17.97 10.15 -3.48
CA ASP A 42 -17.23 10.10 -2.22
C ASP A 42 -17.77 11.13 -1.23
N ILE A 43 -18.04 10.67 0.00
CA ILE A 43 -18.41 11.55 1.10
C ILE A 43 -17.17 12.37 1.49
N LYS A 44 -17.30 13.70 1.45
CA LYS A 44 -16.22 14.61 1.89
C LYS A 44 -15.83 14.27 3.34
N GLY A 45 -14.54 14.11 3.58
CA GLY A 45 -14.02 13.79 4.90
C GLY A 45 -14.11 12.32 5.30
N VAL A 46 -14.50 11.41 4.39
CA VAL A 46 -14.59 9.97 4.68
C VAL A 46 -13.28 9.41 5.25
N LEU A 47 -12.13 9.86 4.74
CA LEU A 47 -10.82 9.48 5.26
C LEU A 47 -10.68 9.83 6.74
N GLN A 48 -11.08 11.04 7.12
CA GLN A 48 -10.99 11.52 8.51
C GLN A 48 -12.05 10.89 9.43
N ILE A 49 -13.17 10.40 8.90
CA ILE A 49 -14.14 9.62 9.67
C ILE A 49 -13.50 8.30 10.13
N PHE A 50 -12.75 7.63 9.25
CA PHE A 50 -12.08 6.37 9.59
C PHE A 50 -10.78 6.59 10.37
N ASN A 51 -10.04 7.66 10.06
CA ASN A 51 -8.83 8.03 10.75
C ASN A 51 -8.72 9.56 10.86
N PRO A 52 -9.08 10.16 12.01
CA PRO A 52 -9.06 11.61 12.20
C PRO A 52 -7.70 12.29 11.99
N MET A 53 -6.60 11.53 11.97
CA MET A 53 -5.24 12.03 11.74
C MET A 53 -4.73 11.79 10.31
N ALA A 54 -5.54 11.18 9.43
CA ALA A 54 -5.17 10.90 8.06
C ALA A 54 -5.50 12.07 7.12
N THR A 55 -4.63 12.30 6.14
CA THR A 55 -4.81 13.30 5.09
C THR A 55 -4.32 12.77 3.75
N ARG A 56 -4.73 13.46 2.70
CA ARG A 56 -4.23 13.28 1.34
C ARG A 56 -3.78 14.62 0.81
N THR A 57 -2.61 14.64 0.22
CA THR A 57 -1.97 15.82 -0.37
C THR A 57 -1.89 15.71 -1.89
N THR A 58 -2.00 14.48 -2.41
CA THR A 58 -2.12 14.14 -3.82
C THR A 58 -3.25 13.12 -3.99
N ILE A 59 -3.72 12.95 -5.23
CA ILE A 59 -4.56 11.81 -5.62
C ILE A 59 -3.99 11.18 -6.90
N GLY A 60 -4.36 9.94 -7.16
CA GLY A 60 -3.87 9.20 -8.32
C GLY A 60 -2.41 8.80 -8.16
N CYS A 61 -1.89 8.12 -9.18
CA CYS A 61 -0.50 7.72 -9.25
C CYS A 61 -0.11 7.66 -10.73
N PRO A 62 1.05 8.20 -11.15
CA PRO A 62 1.49 8.11 -12.55
C PRO A 62 1.93 6.68 -12.93
N GLN A 63 2.01 5.77 -11.96
CA GLN A 63 2.44 4.40 -12.16
C GLN A 63 1.24 3.53 -12.49
N ASN A 64 1.32 2.79 -13.59
CA ASN A 64 0.29 1.84 -14.01
C ASN A 64 0.67 0.41 -13.60
N CYS A 65 0.92 0.21 -12.30
CA CYS A 65 1.29 -1.10 -11.79
C CYS A 65 0.12 -2.09 -11.97
N GLU A 66 0.36 -3.23 -12.61
CA GLU A 66 -0.68 -4.23 -12.94
C GLU A 66 -1.46 -4.75 -11.72
N PHE A 67 -0.82 -4.79 -10.55
CA PHE A 67 -1.41 -5.25 -9.30
C PHE A 67 -2.23 -4.17 -8.57
N CYS A 68 -2.19 -2.92 -9.04
CA CYS A 68 -2.73 -1.76 -8.33
C CYS A 68 -3.99 -1.23 -9.02
N GLY A 69 -4.95 -0.77 -8.22
CA GLY A 69 -6.21 -0.21 -8.71
C GLY A 69 -6.32 1.31 -8.66
N VAL A 70 -5.23 2.02 -8.33
CA VAL A 70 -5.26 3.47 -8.06
C VAL A 70 -5.72 4.28 -9.27
N ASP A 71 -5.27 3.94 -10.47
CA ASP A 71 -5.66 4.58 -11.73
C ASP A 71 -7.19 4.54 -11.94
N LYS A 72 -7.82 3.42 -11.60
CA LYS A 72 -9.28 3.22 -11.70
C LYS A 72 -10.05 3.89 -10.55
N ILE A 73 -9.47 3.91 -9.35
CA ILE A 73 -10.15 4.40 -8.15
C ILE A 73 -10.05 5.91 -7.99
N GLU A 74 -8.89 6.48 -8.33
CA GLU A 74 -8.55 7.88 -8.06
C GLU A 74 -8.43 8.71 -9.33
N GLY A 75 -8.19 8.06 -10.47
CA GLY A 75 -8.00 8.72 -11.75
C GLY A 75 -6.59 9.29 -11.93
N GLU A 76 -6.51 10.36 -12.72
CA GLU A 76 -5.25 11.01 -13.06
C GLU A 76 -4.54 11.57 -11.83
N TYR A 77 -3.21 11.46 -11.86
CA TYR A 77 -2.37 12.04 -10.83
C TYR A 77 -2.56 13.55 -10.74
N ARG A 78 -2.86 14.07 -9.54
CA ARG A 78 -2.87 15.50 -9.28
C ARG A 78 -2.44 15.84 -7.85
N GLU A 79 -1.77 16.98 -7.76
CA GLU A 79 -1.45 17.63 -6.51
C GLU A 79 -2.64 18.43 -5.98
N LEU A 80 -2.96 18.26 -4.70
CA LEU A 80 -4.01 19.05 -4.05
C LEU A 80 -3.43 20.37 -3.54
N ARG A 81 -4.16 21.46 -3.78
CA ARG A 81 -3.81 22.79 -3.25
C ARG A 81 -4.15 22.90 -1.76
N ASP A 82 -5.35 22.45 -1.40
CA ASP A 82 -5.88 22.49 -0.05
C ASP A 82 -6.13 21.09 0.48
N TYR A 83 -5.63 20.83 1.68
CA TYR A 83 -5.81 19.58 2.40
C TYR A 83 -5.60 19.80 3.91
N PRO A 84 -6.24 18.99 4.78
CA PRO A 84 -6.02 19.05 6.21
C PRO A 84 -4.54 18.87 6.56
N ASN A 85 -4.02 19.71 7.48
CA ASN A 85 -2.67 19.58 8.01
C ASN A 85 -2.65 18.49 9.10
N LEU A 86 -2.51 17.23 8.69
CA LEU A 86 -2.53 16.07 9.57
C LEU A 86 -1.33 15.14 9.30
N PRO A 87 -0.86 14.38 10.30
CA PRO A 87 0.43 13.69 10.24
C PRO A 87 0.45 12.37 9.45
N ILE A 88 -0.70 11.74 9.19
CA ILE A 88 -0.74 10.45 8.48
C ILE A 88 -1.04 10.72 7.01
N ILE A 89 -0.05 10.52 6.14
CA ILE A 89 -0.15 10.75 4.70
C ILE A 89 -0.63 9.48 4.00
N CYS A 90 -1.81 9.55 3.38
CA CYS A 90 -2.45 8.45 2.65
C CYS A 90 -2.43 8.64 1.13
N ASP A 91 -1.44 9.37 0.63
CA ASP A 91 -1.21 9.61 -0.79
C ASP A 91 -0.83 8.33 -1.51
N SER A 92 -1.46 8.06 -2.65
CA SER A 92 -1.12 6.89 -3.45
C SER A 92 0.31 6.96 -3.99
N ASN A 93 0.84 8.17 -4.23
CA ASN A 93 2.25 8.38 -4.54
C ASN A 93 2.69 9.83 -4.25
N LEU A 94 3.09 10.13 -3.01
CA LEU A 94 3.64 11.46 -2.67
C LEU A 94 4.97 11.73 -3.40
N THR A 95 5.84 10.73 -3.57
CA THR A 95 7.15 10.89 -4.23
C THR A 95 7.02 11.29 -5.71
N ALA A 96 5.86 11.09 -6.33
CA ALA A 96 5.58 11.54 -7.69
C ALA A 96 5.29 13.05 -7.79
N SER A 97 5.15 13.77 -6.67
CA SER A 97 4.85 15.20 -6.70
C SER A 97 6.06 16.01 -7.18
N SER A 98 5.78 17.23 -7.62
CA SER A 98 6.83 18.24 -7.74
C SER A 98 7.56 18.42 -6.40
N MET A 99 8.83 18.83 -6.48
CA MET A 99 9.61 19.12 -5.27
C MET A 99 8.99 20.28 -4.47
N GLU A 100 8.39 21.27 -5.14
CA GLU A 100 7.66 22.37 -4.48
C GLU A 100 6.51 21.84 -3.62
N HIS A 101 5.73 20.90 -4.15
CA HIS A 101 4.66 20.26 -3.38
C HIS A 101 5.22 19.44 -2.22
N PHE A 102 6.23 18.62 -2.51
CA PHE A 102 6.86 17.75 -1.52
C PHE A 102 7.37 18.58 -0.35
N GLU A 103 8.14 19.65 -0.61
CA GLU A 103 8.62 20.59 0.39
C GLU A 103 7.48 21.20 1.21
N ARG A 104 6.39 21.64 0.55
CA ARG A 104 5.21 22.19 1.25
C ARG A 104 4.59 21.19 2.21
N VAL A 105 4.49 19.92 1.83
CA VAL A 105 4.00 18.83 2.68
C VAL A 105 4.96 18.60 3.85
N ILE A 106 6.26 18.51 3.58
CA ILE A 106 7.28 18.25 4.59
C ILE A 106 7.35 19.37 5.62
N VAL A 107 7.32 20.65 5.22
CA VAL A 107 7.32 21.80 6.16
C VAL A 107 6.17 21.72 7.15
N ARG A 108 4.98 21.34 6.67
CA ARG A 108 3.81 21.11 7.52
C ARG A 108 4.06 19.97 8.52
N LEU A 109 4.63 18.85 8.07
CA LEU A 109 4.96 17.71 8.92
C LEU A 109 6.06 18.01 9.95
N ILE A 110 7.06 18.83 9.60
CA ILE A 110 8.07 19.33 10.53
C ILE A 110 7.41 20.07 11.70
N SER A 111 6.43 20.94 11.40
CA SER A 111 5.71 21.69 12.43
C SER A 111 4.91 20.80 13.39
N ILE A 112 4.42 19.65 12.90
CA ILE A 112 3.73 18.64 13.71
C ILE A 112 4.73 17.80 14.54
N GLY A 113 5.95 17.62 14.05
CA GLY A 113 7.03 16.90 14.73
C GLY A 113 6.97 15.37 14.58
N TRP A 114 6.01 14.84 13.84
CA TRP A 114 5.96 13.43 13.45
C TRP A 114 5.10 13.24 12.20
N CYS A 115 5.33 12.14 11.48
CA CYS A 115 4.50 11.75 10.36
C CYS A 115 4.46 10.24 10.20
N ASP A 116 3.40 9.74 9.56
CA ASP A 116 3.31 8.38 9.03
C ASP A 116 3.10 8.47 7.52
N PHE A 117 4.12 8.12 6.73
CA PHE A 117 3.93 7.85 5.32
C PHE A 117 3.28 6.47 5.22
N ASN A 118 1.94 6.48 5.30
CA ASN A 118 1.14 5.28 5.46
C ASN A 118 1.19 4.42 4.19
N GLN A 119 1.25 5.06 3.03
CA GLN A 119 1.54 4.42 1.75
C GLN A 119 3.05 4.35 1.52
N GLY A 120 3.48 3.42 0.66
CA GLY A 120 4.89 3.25 0.31
C GLY A 120 5.41 4.43 -0.50
N LEU A 121 6.56 4.99 -0.12
CA LEU A 121 7.32 5.92 -0.95
C LEU A 121 7.90 5.18 -2.16
N ASP A 122 7.73 5.77 -3.35
CA ASP A 122 8.15 5.15 -4.60
C ASP A 122 9.68 5.19 -4.75
N VAL A 123 10.31 4.01 -4.63
CA VAL A 123 11.77 3.85 -4.74
C VAL A 123 12.32 4.21 -6.12
N ARG A 124 11.47 4.24 -7.16
CA ARG A 124 11.88 4.61 -8.52
C ARG A 124 12.08 6.11 -8.67
N LEU A 125 11.40 6.90 -7.84
CA LEU A 125 11.34 8.37 -7.92
C LEU A 125 12.08 9.04 -6.75
N MET A 126 12.46 8.28 -5.73
CA MET A 126 13.19 8.81 -4.59
C MET A 126 14.55 9.38 -5.02
N THR A 127 14.89 10.53 -4.44
CA THR A 127 16.18 11.20 -4.62
C THR A 127 16.77 11.56 -3.26
N GLN A 128 18.05 11.97 -3.26
CA GLN A 128 18.70 12.40 -2.03
C GLN A 128 18.02 13.63 -1.40
N ASP A 129 17.41 14.51 -2.19
CA ASP A 129 16.71 15.70 -1.68
C ASP A 129 15.41 15.32 -0.96
N HIS A 130 14.64 14.37 -1.51
CA HIS A 130 13.50 13.79 -0.80
C HIS A 130 13.93 13.24 0.56
N ALA A 131 15.02 12.47 0.61
CA ALA A 131 15.52 11.87 1.85
C ALA A 131 15.97 12.93 2.88
N LYS A 132 16.68 13.98 2.43
CA LYS A 132 17.10 15.10 3.30
C LYS A 132 15.90 15.84 3.87
N LEU A 133 14.88 16.12 3.06
CA LEU A 133 13.65 16.78 3.51
C LEU A 133 12.91 15.92 4.54
N ILE A 134 12.73 14.63 4.28
CA ILE A 134 12.11 13.70 5.24
C ILE A 134 12.88 13.68 6.56
N ALA A 135 14.21 13.70 6.52
CA ALA A 135 15.06 13.65 7.72
C ALA A 135 14.91 14.88 8.64
N MET A 136 14.38 16.00 8.12
CA MET A 136 14.06 17.18 8.94
C MET A 136 12.86 16.96 9.87
N ILE A 137 12.01 15.97 9.57
CA ILE A 137 10.88 15.59 10.44
C ILE A 137 11.46 14.87 11.66
N LYS A 138 11.05 15.27 12.88
CA LYS A 138 11.59 14.68 14.11
C LYS A 138 11.30 13.17 14.22
N ASN A 139 10.07 12.73 13.92
CA ASN A 139 9.67 11.33 13.99
C ASN A 139 8.91 10.84 12.74
N PRO A 140 9.61 10.58 11.62
CA PRO A 140 8.98 10.00 10.44
C PRO A 140 8.86 8.48 10.60
N ILE A 141 7.71 7.93 10.21
CA ILE A 141 7.50 6.51 9.97
C ILE A 141 7.42 6.34 8.45
N ILE A 142 8.34 5.56 7.89
CA ILE A 142 8.56 5.45 6.45
C ILE A 142 8.35 4.01 6.02
N ARG A 143 7.66 3.84 4.90
CA ARG A 143 7.61 2.56 4.19
C ARG A 143 8.08 2.78 2.77
N ILE A 144 9.00 1.95 2.31
CA ILE A 144 9.35 1.82 0.89
C ILE A 144 8.82 0.49 0.36
N ALA A 145 8.66 0.33 -0.95
CA ALA A 145 8.08 -0.88 -1.53
C ALA A 145 9.12 -1.64 -2.36
N LEU A 146 9.22 -2.96 -2.13
CA LEU A 146 9.95 -3.90 -2.97
C LEU A 146 8.95 -4.87 -3.59
N ASP A 147 8.27 -4.43 -4.65
CA ASP A 147 7.16 -5.17 -5.25
C ASP A 147 7.62 -6.23 -6.26
N SER A 148 8.85 -6.13 -6.77
CA SER A 148 9.44 -7.11 -7.66
C SER A 148 10.96 -7.16 -7.52
N ASP A 149 11.56 -8.27 -7.93
CA ASP A 149 13.01 -8.45 -7.90
C ASP A 149 13.75 -7.44 -8.80
N LYS A 150 13.09 -6.94 -9.85
CA LYS A 150 13.62 -5.90 -10.74
C LYS A 150 13.84 -4.55 -10.03
N LEU A 151 13.23 -4.35 -8.87
CA LEU A 151 13.37 -3.12 -8.09
C LEU A 151 14.44 -3.23 -6.98
N LYS A 152 15.15 -4.35 -6.83
CA LYS A 152 16.13 -4.55 -5.74
C LYS A 152 17.21 -3.47 -5.70
N ASP A 153 17.73 -3.09 -6.85
CA ASP A 153 18.78 -2.06 -6.94
C ASP A 153 18.22 -0.69 -6.54
N LYS A 154 17.08 -0.29 -7.12
CA LYS A 154 16.39 0.96 -6.77
C LYS A 154 15.95 1.03 -5.32
N TRP A 155 15.50 -0.09 -4.76
CA TRP A 155 15.16 -0.19 -3.36
C TRP A 155 16.38 -0.01 -2.46
N THR A 156 17.52 -0.59 -2.85
CA THR A 156 18.79 -0.41 -2.13
C THR A 156 19.28 1.03 -2.18
N GLU A 157 19.26 1.64 -3.37
CA GLU A 157 19.59 3.06 -3.56
C GLU A 157 18.70 3.95 -2.67
N ALA A 158 17.38 3.73 -2.68
CA ALA A 158 16.43 4.48 -1.86
C ALA A 158 16.71 4.30 -0.36
N LEU A 159 16.99 3.07 0.09
CA LEU A 159 17.37 2.82 1.48
C LEU A 159 18.66 3.57 1.84
N GLU A 160 19.69 3.51 0.99
CA GLU A 160 20.96 4.20 1.22
C GLU A 160 20.79 5.72 1.28
N MET A 161 19.93 6.31 0.44
CA MET A 161 19.59 7.74 0.50
C MET A 161 18.94 8.13 1.84
N LEU A 162 18.01 7.31 2.34
CA LEU A 162 17.36 7.55 3.64
C LEU A 162 18.37 7.42 4.79
N LEU A 163 19.22 6.39 4.78
CA LEU A 163 20.23 6.18 5.81
C LEU A 163 21.31 7.27 5.80
N SER A 164 21.77 7.69 4.63
CA SER A 164 22.77 8.75 4.48
C SER A 164 22.23 10.12 4.92
N ALA A 165 20.91 10.34 4.81
CA ALA A 165 20.23 11.50 5.36
C ALA A 165 20.07 11.47 6.90
N GLY A 166 20.51 10.39 7.56
CA GLY A 166 20.46 10.26 9.02
C GLY A 166 19.18 9.62 9.57
N ILE A 167 18.34 9.03 8.71
CA ILE A 167 17.12 8.34 9.15
C ILE A 167 17.51 6.98 9.75
N ALA A 168 17.09 6.74 10.99
CA ALA A 168 17.37 5.48 11.67
C ALA A 168 16.58 4.31 11.07
N LYS A 169 17.23 3.13 10.93
CA LYS A 169 16.62 1.92 10.34
C LYS A 169 15.26 1.54 10.94
N TYR A 170 15.07 1.67 12.25
CA TYR A 170 13.82 1.29 12.92
C TYR A 170 12.62 2.17 12.52
N LYS A 171 12.86 3.34 11.90
CA LYS A 171 11.84 4.21 11.32
C LYS A 171 11.41 3.78 9.91
N ILE A 172 12.13 2.84 9.30
CA ILE A 172 11.94 2.39 7.93
C ILE A 172 11.43 0.95 7.96
N GLY A 173 10.30 0.70 7.31
CA GLY A 173 9.82 -0.63 6.94
C GLY A 173 9.81 -0.79 5.41
N SER A 174 9.67 -2.03 4.95
CA SER A 174 9.41 -2.29 3.54
C SER A 174 8.13 -3.07 3.36
N TYR A 175 7.22 -2.57 2.53
CA TYR A 175 6.23 -3.44 1.92
C TYR A 175 6.92 -4.36 0.92
N VAL A 176 6.48 -5.62 0.89
CA VAL A 176 6.97 -6.62 -0.05
C VAL A 176 5.75 -7.29 -0.66
N LEU A 177 5.45 -7.01 -1.92
CA LEU A 177 4.37 -7.69 -2.62
C LEU A 177 4.70 -9.19 -2.75
N ILE A 178 3.74 -10.04 -2.40
CA ILE A 178 3.86 -11.50 -2.53
C ILE A 178 2.63 -12.10 -3.22
N GLY A 179 2.83 -13.22 -3.91
CA GLY A 179 1.77 -13.92 -4.63
C GLY A 179 1.33 -13.25 -5.93
N PHE A 180 2.10 -12.31 -6.47
CA PHE A 180 1.83 -11.66 -7.76
C PHE A 180 2.90 -12.05 -8.77
N ASN A 181 2.54 -12.95 -9.70
CA ASN A 181 3.44 -13.45 -10.76
C ASN A 181 4.80 -13.97 -10.22
N SER A 182 4.80 -14.53 -9.01
CA SER A 182 6.00 -14.99 -8.30
C SER A 182 5.77 -16.34 -7.61
N GLN A 183 6.83 -17.15 -7.51
CA GLN A 183 6.78 -18.39 -6.73
C GLN A 183 6.97 -18.09 -5.23
N PRO A 184 6.47 -18.95 -4.32
CA PRO A 184 6.67 -18.79 -2.89
C PRO A 184 8.13 -18.58 -2.47
N ILE A 185 9.06 -19.28 -3.11
CA ILE A 185 10.48 -19.20 -2.76
C ILE A 185 11.09 -17.84 -3.12
N ASP A 186 10.67 -17.24 -4.23
CA ASP A 186 11.16 -15.93 -4.67
C ASP A 186 10.70 -14.82 -3.72
N ASP A 187 9.46 -14.93 -3.24
CA ASP A 187 8.89 -13.98 -2.30
C ASP A 187 9.50 -14.08 -0.91
N TRP A 188 9.83 -15.31 -0.46
CA TRP A 188 10.65 -15.51 0.73
C TRP A 188 12.03 -14.85 0.58
N ARG A 189 12.73 -15.10 -0.55
CA ARG A 189 14.04 -14.48 -0.84
C ARG A 189 13.95 -12.96 -0.87
N ARG A 190 12.88 -12.38 -1.41
CA ARG A 190 12.65 -10.93 -1.42
C ARG A 190 12.46 -10.37 -0.01
N CYS A 191 11.69 -11.05 0.83
CA CYS A 191 11.52 -10.62 2.22
C CYS A 191 12.83 -10.76 3.02
N GLU A 192 13.62 -11.82 2.80
CA GLU A 192 14.93 -11.97 3.42
C GLU A 192 15.94 -10.93 2.94
N TYR A 193 15.91 -10.57 1.66
CA TYR A 193 16.74 -9.49 1.13
C TYR A 193 16.55 -8.19 1.92
N VAL A 194 15.30 -7.86 2.25
CA VAL A 194 14.94 -6.70 3.09
C VAL A 194 15.47 -6.86 4.52
N GLU A 195 15.22 -8.01 5.17
CA GLU A 195 15.68 -8.26 6.54
C GLU A 195 17.20 -8.27 6.68
N ASN A 196 17.92 -8.79 5.68
CA ASN A 196 19.39 -8.84 5.67
C ASN A 196 20.02 -7.44 5.63
N LYS A 197 19.29 -6.41 5.17
CA LYS A 197 19.72 -5.00 5.30
C LYS A 197 19.33 -4.36 6.64
N GLY A 198 18.70 -5.12 7.53
CA GLY A 198 18.24 -4.67 8.85
C GLY A 198 16.94 -3.88 8.80
N ILE A 199 16.12 -4.05 7.76
CA ILE A 199 14.82 -3.41 7.59
C ILE A 199 13.71 -4.41 7.84
N LYS A 200 12.60 -3.98 8.45
CA LYS A 200 11.45 -4.86 8.68
C LYS A 200 10.72 -5.13 7.36
N ALA A 201 10.68 -6.38 6.93
CA ALA A 201 9.85 -6.82 5.82
C ALA A 201 8.38 -6.95 6.25
N LEU A 202 7.47 -6.39 5.45
CA LEU A 202 6.02 -6.41 5.63
C LEU A 202 5.41 -7.05 4.38
N PRO A 203 5.30 -8.40 4.33
CA PRO A 203 4.75 -9.06 3.17
C PRO A 203 3.27 -8.70 2.98
N MET A 204 2.91 -8.39 1.74
CA MET A 204 1.57 -7.97 1.30
C MET A 204 1.05 -9.01 0.32
N TRP A 205 0.14 -9.88 0.77
CA TRP A 205 -0.48 -10.87 -0.10
C TRP A 205 -1.30 -10.18 -1.18
N PHE A 206 -1.03 -10.51 -2.44
CA PHE A 206 -1.78 -10.01 -3.57
C PHE A 206 -3.19 -10.63 -3.61
N HIS A 207 -4.19 -9.76 -3.68
CA HIS A 207 -5.55 -10.09 -4.08
C HIS A 207 -5.81 -9.46 -5.44
N SER A 208 -6.44 -10.21 -6.35
CA SER A 208 -6.96 -9.63 -7.59
C SER A 208 -7.87 -8.44 -7.27
N LEU A 209 -7.88 -7.43 -8.14
CA LEU A 209 -8.65 -6.19 -7.91
C LEU A 209 -10.18 -6.41 -7.86
N ASP A 210 -10.64 -7.53 -8.41
CA ASP A 210 -12.02 -8.00 -8.42
C ASP A 210 -12.26 -9.16 -7.41
N ALA A 211 -11.34 -9.38 -6.48
CA ALA A 211 -11.45 -10.48 -5.53
C ALA A 211 -12.67 -10.33 -4.60
N MET A 212 -13.59 -11.28 -4.68
CA MET A 212 -14.79 -11.35 -3.85
C MET A 212 -14.56 -11.90 -2.45
N GLU A 213 -13.46 -12.63 -2.29
CA GLU A 213 -13.11 -13.32 -1.06
C GLU A 213 -11.66 -13.06 -0.70
N HIS A 214 -11.43 -12.80 0.59
CA HIS A 214 -10.11 -12.47 1.09
C HIS A 214 -9.23 -13.72 1.14
N ASN A 215 -7.98 -13.59 0.69
CA ASN A 215 -6.94 -14.62 0.72
C ASN A 215 -7.22 -15.88 -0.11
N VAL A 216 -8.07 -15.79 -1.13
CA VAL A 216 -8.21 -16.88 -2.10
C VAL A 216 -6.89 -17.07 -2.84
N ILE A 217 -6.47 -18.33 -2.98
CA ILE A 217 -5.37 -18.71 -3.88
C ILE A 217 -5.97 -18.95 -5.26
N THR A 218 -5.66 -18.08 -6.21
CA THR A 218 -6.09 -18.19 -7.61
C THR A 218 -5.46 -19.40 -8.30
N GLU A 219 -6.02 -19.85 -9.43
CA GLU A 219 -5.42 -20.95 -10.22
C GLU A 219 -4.00 -20.59 -10.68
N HIS A 220 -3.78 -19.37 -11.17
CA HIS A 220 -2.44 -18.89 -11.54
C HIS A 220 -1.45 -18.95 -10.37
N GLN A 221 -1.87 -18.54 -9.16
CA GLN A 221 -1.03 -18.68 -7.97
C GLN A 221 -0.74 -20.16 -7.65
N LYS A 222 -1.71 -21.07 -7.81
CA LYS A 222 -1.50 -22.51 -7.62
C LYS A 222 -0.52 -23.08 -8.64
N GLU A 223 -0.60 -22.66 -9.90
CA GLU A 223 0.35 -23.03 -10.97
C GLU A 223 1.78 -22.58 -10.62
N LEU A 224 1.93 -21.41 -10.00
CA LEU A 224 3.21 -20.92 -9.45
C LEU A 224 3.60 -21.60 -8.12
N GLY A 225 2.86 -22.61 -7.69
CA GLY A 225 3.16 -23.43 -6.53
C GLY A 225 2.67 -22.88 -5.20
N TRP A 226 1.80 -21.86 -5.18
CA TRP A 226 1.19 -21.37 -3.95
C TRP A 226 0.15 -22.34 -3.41
N THR A 227 0.15 -22.47 -2.08
CA THR A 227 -0.91 -23.14 -1.32
C THR A 227 -1.25 -22.28 -0.12
N GLU A 228 -2.43 -22.52 0.47
CA GLU A 228 -2.82 -21.80 1.69
C GLU A 228 -1.83 -22.02 2.84
N ARG A 229 -1.21 -23.21 2.90
CA ARG A 229 -0.13 -23.51 3.85
C ARG A 229 1.07 -22.59 3.62
N LYS A 230 1.55 -22.46 2.38
CA LYS A 230 2.71 -21.61 2.05
C LYS A 230 2.42 -20.12 2.29
N ARG A 231 1.23 -19.66 1.91
CA ARG A 231 0.76 -18.29 2.20
C ARG A 231 0.72 -18.01 3.70
N LYS A 232 0.09 -18.89 4.47
CA LYS A 232 0.04 -18.74 5.94
C LYS A 232 1.42 -18.82 6.59
N HIS A 233 2.33 -19.59 6.02
CA HIS A 233 3.69 -19.76 6.55
C HIS A 233 4.49 -18.45 6.43
N ILE A 234 4.58 -17.85 5.24
CA ILE A 234 5.30 -16.59 5.06
C ILE A 234 4.65 -15.45 5.88
N MET A 235 3.32 -15.32 5.83
CA MET A 235 2.61 -14.31 6.62
C MET A 235 2.75 -14.54 8.12
N GLY A 236 2.74 -15.80 8.57
CA GLY A 236 2.90 -16.19 9.97
C GLY A 236 4.29 -15.89 10.51
N TRP A 237 5.33 -16.09 9.71
CA TRP A 237 6.71 -15.77 10.08
C TRP A 237 6.90 -14.27 10.28
N TYR A 238 6.62 -13.45 9.25
CA TYR A 238 6.94 -12.02 9.29
C TYR A 238 6.04 -11.18 10.21
N TYR A 239 4.78 -11.58 10.43
CA TYR A 239 3.87 -10.83 11.31
C TYR A 239 3.76 -11.39 12.72
N LYS A 240 4.00 -12.69 12.91
CA LYS A 240 3.71 -13.39 14.19
C LYS A 240 4.91 -14.19 14.70
N HIS A 241 6.04 -14.19 14.00
CA HIS A 241 7.22 -15.00 14.32
C HIS A 241 6.89 -16.49 14.53
N ARG A 242 5.99 -17.03 13.68
CA ARG A 242 5.55 -18.43 13.74
C ARG A 242 6.26 -19.28 12.69
N GLY A 243 6.63 -20.50 13.08
CA GLY A 243 7.28 -21.47 12.21
C GLY A 243 8.78 -21.27 12.10
N GLU A 244 9.38 -21.83 11.07
CA GLU A 244 10.82 -21.74 10.77
C GLU A 244 11.02 -21.14 9.38
N LYS A 245 12.17 -20.50 9.12
CA LYS A 245 12.53 -20.06 7.77
C LYS A 245 12.77 -21.28 6.87
N PRO A 246 12.31 -21.26 5.61
CA PRO A 246 12.64 -22.33 4.67
C PRO A 246 14.15 -22.38 4.44
N ILE A 247 14.71 -23.58 4.29
CA ILE A 247 16.10 -23.76 3.90
C ILE A 247 16.18 -23.54 2.39
N PHE A 248 16.83 -22.46 1.97
CA PHE A 248 17.13 -22.22 0.57
C PHE A 248 18.35 -23.07 0.21
N VAL A 249 18.17 -24.10 -0.61
CA VAL A 249 19.32 -24.74 -1.25
C VAL A 249 19.86 -23.73 -2.26
N THR A 250 21.06 -23.20 -2.02
CA THR A 250 21.79 -22.47 -3.05
C THR A 250 22.27 -23.51 -4.04
N ASN A 251 21.74 -23.46 -5.27
CA ASN A 251 22.44 -24.07 -6.37
C ASN A 251 23.51 -23.04 -6.74
N ASP A 252 24.71 -23.24 -6.19
CA ASP A 252 25.92 -22.52 -6.56
C ASP A 252 26.23 -22.74 -8.06
#